data_AF-A0A2S9WUI8-F1
#
_entry.id   AF-A0A2S9WUI8-F1
#
_cell.length_a   1.000
_cell.length_b   1.000
_cell.length_c   1.000
_cell.angle_alpha   90.00
_cell.angle_beta   90.00
_cell.angle_gamma   90.00
#
_symmetry.space_group_name_H-M   'P 1'
#
loop_
_entity.id
_entity.type
_entity.pdbx_description
1 polymer ?
#
loop_
_entity_poly.entity_id
_entity_poly.type
_entity_poly.pdbx_seq_one_letter_code
_entity_poly.pdbx_strand_id
1 'polypeptide(L)'
;MKNLFLAIALIIGLNSFAQDKTEIKNDKPEFKCDVVKFNKETNTIELLGNVSFKTDIIELEKAEKILLNKETNEIIVSGLAQFTIDGAIQISEKADKKIMRYKIGERIAYVE
;
A
#
# COMPACT_ATOMS: atom_id res chain seq x y z
N MET A 1 -4.13 18.70 56.01
CA MET A 1 -5.05 18.31 54.92
C MET A 1 -4.81 19.06 53.60
N LYS A 2 -4.36 20.33 53.61
CA LYS A 2 -4.12 21.13 52.38
C LYS A 2 -3.08 20.51 51.42
N ASN A 3 -2.05 19.87 51.96
CA ASN A 3 -0.97 19.26 51.17
C ASN A 3 -1.33 17.88 50.60
N LEU A 4 -2.40 17.25 51.10
CA LEU A 4 -2.86 15.94 50.63
C LEU A 4 -3.64 16.08 49.31
N PHE A 5 -4.42 17.17 49.18
CA PHE A 5 -5.11 17.51 47.93
C PHE A 5 -4.13 17.82 46.79
N LEU A 6 -2.98 18.42 47.10
CA LEU A 6 -1.95 18.73 46.11
C LEU A 6 -1.30 17.46 45.55
N ALA A 7 -1.07 16.46 46.41
CA ALA A 7 -0.50 15.18 46.00
C ALA A 7 -1.46 14.38 45.10
N ILE A 8 -2.77 14.42 45.37
CA ILE A 8 -3.78 13.73 44.57
C ILE A 8 -3.92 14.39 43.18
N ALA A 9 -3.87 15.72 43.11
CA ALA A 9 -3.93 16.45 41.83
C ALA A 9 -2.75 16.14 40.90
N LEU A 10 -1.57 15.87 41.45
CA LEU A 10 -0.36 15.50 40.69
C LEU A 10 -0.46 14.11 40.03
N ILE A 11 -1.20 13.18 40.64
CA ILE A 11 -1.32 11.80 40.14
C ILE A 11 -2.31 11.71 38.96
N ILE A 12 -3.33 12.57 38.94
CA ILE A 12 -4.35 12.57 37.88
C ILE A 12 -3.75 13.05 36.55
N GLY A 13 -2.77 13.97 36.57
CA GLY A 13 -2.13 14.52 35.38
C GLY A 13 -1.19 13.56 34.62
N LEU A 14 -0.81 12.43 35.22
CA LEU A 14 0.12 11.47 34.60
C LEU A 14 -0.57 10.39 33.75
N ASN A 15 -1.90 10.25 33.83
CA ASN A 15 -2.64 9.18 33.14
C ASN A 15 -3.18 9.59 31.75
N SER A 16 -2.94 10.82 31.28
CA SER A 16 -3.47 11.31 30.00
C SER A 16 -2.68 10.88 28.76
N PHE A 17 -1.68 10.03 28.89
CA PHE A 17 -0.95 9.43 27.76
C PHE A 17 -1.17 7.92 27.66
N ALA A 18 -2.40 7.46 27.85
CA ALA A 18 -2.84 6.21 27.22
C ALA A 18 -3.14 6.51 25.75
N GLN A 19 -2.10 6.85 24.98
CA GLN A 19 -2.23 6.88 23.53
C GLN A 19 -2.42 5.42 23.13
N ASP A 20 -3.60 5.09 22.61
CA ASP A 20 -3.85 3.79 21.97
C ASP A 20 -2.63 3.50 21.10
N LYS A 21 -1.97 2.37 21.35
CA LYS A 21 -0.96 1.87 20.43
C LYS A 21 -1.70 1.71 19.12
N THR A 22 -1.54 2.66 18.21
CA THR A 22 -1.95 2.49 16.82
C THR A 22 -1.24 1.22 16.39
N GLU A 23 -1.98 0.12 16.26
CA GLU A 23 -1.44 -1.07 15.64
C GLU A 23 -0.88 -0.58 14.31
N ILE A 24 0.43 -0.62 14.17
CA ILE A 24 1.07 -0.40 12.88
C ILE A 24 0.56 -1.57 12.06
N LYS A 25 -0.54 -1.36 11.33
CA LYS A 25 -1.02 -2.29 10.34
C LYS A 25 0.18 -2.58 9.45
N ASN A 26 0.68 -3.80 9.53
CA ASN A 26 1.66 -4.29 8.59
C ASN A 26 0.92 -4.44 7.27
N ASP A 27 0.77 -3.34 6.54
CA ASP A 27 0.19 -3.28 5.18
C ASP A 27 1.21 -3.90 4.21
N LYS A 28 1.47 -5.19 4.41
CA LYS A 28 2.30 -5.98 3.52
C LYS A 28 1.45 -6.32 2.31
N PRO A 29 1.90 -6.02 1.09
CA PRO A 29 1.17 -6.40 -0.10
C PRO A 29 0.98 -7.91 -0.19
N GLU A 30 -0.25 -8.32 -0.49
CA GLU A 30 -0.59 -9.70 -0.79
C GLU A 30 -0.68 -9.87 -2.31
N PHE A 31 -0.18 -10.99 -2.84
CA PHE A 31 -0.30 -11.29 -4.27
C PHE A 31 -0.47 -12.78 -4.54
N LYS A 32 -1.10 -13.09 -5.67
CA LYS A 32 -1.17 -14.43 -6.26
C LYS A 32 -0.89 -14.33 -7.75
N CYS A 33 -0.18 -15.29 -8.31
CA CYS A 33 0.16 -15.37 -9.73
C CYS A 33 0.58 -16.79 -10.09
N ASP A 34 0.65 -17.08 -11.39
CA ASP A 34 1.12 -18.38 -11.88
C ASP A 34 2.64 -18.52 -11.81
N VAL A 35 3.39 -17.43 -12.10
CA VAL A 35 4.86 -17.45 -12.15
C VAL A 35 5.45 -16.21 -11.50
N VAL A 36 6.49 -16.42 -10.70
CA VAL A 36 7.34 -15.36 -10.11
C VAL A 36 8.74 -15.44 -10.71
N LYS A 37 9.26 -14.32 -11.21
CA LYS A 37 10.67 -14.20 -11.61
C LYS A 37 11.32 -13.08 -10.81
N PHE A 38 12.57 -13.30 -10.38
CA PHE A 38 13.36 -12.28 -9.69
C PHE A 38 14.58 -11.93 -10.53
N ASN A 39 14.77 -10.63 -10.79
CA ASN A 39 15.97 -10.12 -11.41
C ASN A 39 16.80 -9.39 -10.33
N LYS A 40 17.98 -9.95 -10.04
CA LYS A 40 18.88 -9.41 -9.02
C LYS A 40 19.61 -8.14 -9.48
N GLU A 41 19.88 -8.00 -10.78
CA GLU A 41 20.62 -6.85 -11.33
C GLU A 41 19.80 -5.57 -11.25
N THR A 42 18.51 -5.67 -11.55
CA THR A 42 17.56 -4.54 -11.52
C THR A 42 16.77 -4.46 -10.22
N ASN A 43 16.96 -5.43 -9.29
CA ASN A 43 16.21 -5.58 -8.06
C ASN A 43 14.68 -5.57 -8.27
N THR A 44 14.22 -6.23 -9.34
CA THR A 44 12.81 -6.30 -9.72
C THR A 44 12.22 -7.70 -9.54
N ILE A 45 10.92 -7.74 -9.24
CA ILE A 45 10.11 -8.96 -9.23
C ILE A 45 9.08 -8.85 -10.37
N GLU A 46 9.01 -9.88 -11.20
CA GLU A 46 7.95 -10.03 -12.20
C GLU A 46 6.96 -11.10 -11.73
N LEU A 47 5.70 -10.70 -11.60
CA LEU A 47 4.56 -11.58 -11.37
C LEU A 47 3.83 -11.75 -12.71
N LEU A 48 3.59 -12.98 -13.14
CA LEU A 48 3.04 -13.29 -14.46
C LEU A 48 1.90 -14.30 -14.34
N GLY A 49 0.87 -14.12 -15.16
CA GLY A 49 -0.27 -15.03 -15.27
C GLY A 49 -1.28 -14.84 -14.14
N ASN A 50 -2.50 -14.43 -14.51
CA ASN A 50 -3.65 -14.24 -13.64
C ASN A 50 -3.31 -13.59 -12.29
N VAL A 51 -2.60 -12.46 -12.36
CA VAL A 51 -2.03 -11.81 -11.19
C VAL A 51 -3.13 -11.07 -10.43
N SER A 52 -3.28 -11.39 -9.15
CA SER A 52 -4.03 -10.60 -8.18
C SER A 52 -3.06 -9.94 -7.21
N PHE A 53 -3.30 -8.68 -6.86
CA PHE A 53 -2.46 -7.93 -5.92
C PHE A 53 -3.34 -7.04 -5.05
N LYS A 54 -3.07 -7.02 -3.74
CA LYS A 54 -3.89 -6.31 -2.76
C LYS A 54 -3.03 -5.63 -1.70
N THR A 55 -3.40 -4.41 -1.35
CA THR A 55 -2.99 -3.69 -0.14
C THR A 55 -4.24 -3.09 0.51
N ASP A 56 -4.08 -2.38 1.63
CA ASP A 56 -5.18 -1.61 2.23
C ASP A 56 -5.72 -0.48 1.31
N ILE A 57 -4.96 -0.10 0.26
CA ILE A 57 -5.27 1.04 -0.62
C ILE A 57 -5.72 0.58 -2.01
N ILE A 58 -5.11 -0.46 -2.58
CA ILE A 58 -5.36 -0.89 -3.96
C ILE A 58 -5.66 -2.38 -4.04
N GLU A 59 -6.59 -2.76 -4.91
CA GLU A 59 -6.89 -4.14 -5.23
C GLU A 59 -6.96 -4.32 -6.75
N LEU A 60 -6.17 -5.28 -7.24
CA LEU A 60 -5.97 -5.63 -8.64
C LEU A 60 -6.37 -7.08 -8.83
N GLU A 61 -7.17 -7.38 -9.86
CA GLU A 61 -7.57 -8.73 -10.20
C GLU A 61 -7.31 -9.04 -11.66
N LYS A 62 -6.86 -10.27 -11.93
CA LYS A 62 -6.70 -10.84 -13.29
C LYS A 62 -5.79 -10.00 -14.19
N ALA A 63 -4.76 -9.36 -13.64
CA ALA A 63 -3.75 -8.71 -14.46
C ALA A 63 -2.88 -9.76 -15.17
N GLU A 64 -2.40 -9.47 -16.37
CA GLU A 64 -1.48 -10.37 -17.07
C GLU A 64 -0.10 -10.36 -16.42
N LYS A 65 0.36 -9.18 -15.99
CA LYS A 65 1.71 -8.97 -15.46
C LYS A 65 1.75 -7.83 -14.43
N ILE A 66 2.56 -8.01 -13.40
CA ILE A 66 3.03 -6.94 -12.52
C ILE A 66 4.56 -6.96 -12.47
N LEU A 67 5.19 -5.82 -12.74
CA LEU A 67 6.61 -5.59 -12.50
C LEU A 67 6.75 -4.71 -11.24
N LEU A 68 7.34 -5.26 -10.18
CA LEU A 68 7.63 -4.56 -8.94
C LEU A 68 9.13 -4.19 -8.89
N ASN A 69 9.42 -2.92 -8.69
CA ASN A 69 10.75 -2.44 -8.31
C ASN A 69 10.86 -2.40 -6.78
N LYS A 70 11.77 -3.19 -6.19
CA LYS A 70 11.92 -3.28 -4.73
C LYS A 70 12.64 -2.08 -4.10
N GLU A 71 13.31 -1.25 -4.90
CA GLU A 71 13.97 -0.03 -4.43
C GLU A 71 12.97 1.12 -4.30
N THR A 72 12.10 1.29 -5.30
CA THR A 72 11.14 2.40 -5.35
C THR A 72 9.77 2.04 -4.79
N ASN A 73 9.50 0.74 -4.60
CA ASN A 73 8.17 0.18 -4.31
C ASN A 73 7.11 0.56 -5.37
N GLU A 74 7.55 0.80 -6.60
CA GLU A 74 6.68 1.04 -7.74
C GLU A 74 6.28 -0.28 -8.39
N ILE A 75 5.02 -0.38 -8.74
CA ILE A 75 4.47 -1.45 -9.58
C ILE A 75 4.02 -0.87 -10.92
N ILE A 76 4.34 -1.61 -11.98
CA ILE A 76 3.81 -1.39 -13.32
C ILE A 76 2.95 -2.62 -13.64
N VAL A 77 1.67 -2.38 -13.89
CA VAL A 77 0.68 -3.41 -14.15
C VAL A 77 0.28 -3.35 -15.61
N SER A 78 0.26 -4.50 -16.28
CA SER A 78 -0.13 -4.62 -17.69
C SER A 78 -1.20 -5.69 -17.87
N GLY A 79 -2.05 -5.51 -18.90
CA GLY A 79 -3.18 -6.40 -19.15
C GLY A 79 -4.21 -6.36 -18.04
N LEU A 80 -4.46 -5.15 -17.50
CA LEU A 80 -5.36 -4.92 -16.38
C LEU A 80 -6.81 -4.87 -16.87
N ALA A 81 -7.65 -5.78 -16.38
CA ALA A 81 -9.08 -5.76 -16.68
C ALA A 81 -9.85 -4.81 -15.75
N GLN A 82 -9.58 -4.89 -14.44
CA GLN A 82 -10.27 -4.11 -13.41
C GLN A 82 -9.38 -3.87 -12.20
N PHE A 83 -9.55 -2.72 -11.54
CA PHE A 83 -8.91 -2.42 -10.26
C PHE A 83 -9.76 -1.45 -9.45
N THR A 84 -9.53 -1.46 -8.14
CA THR A 84 -10.10 -0.49 -7.20
C THR A 84 -8.96 0.16 -6.42
N ILE A 85 -9.11 1.44 -6.14
CA ILE A 85 -8.18 2.19 -5.30
C ILE A 85 -8.96 3.11 -4.36
N ASP A 86 -8.57 3.13 -3.09
CA ASP A 86 -8.98 4.14 -2.11
C ASP A 86 -8.12 5.40 -2.29
N GLY A 87 -8.33 6.11 -3.41
CA GLY A 87 -7.48 7.21 -3.82
C GLY A 87 -7.90 7.85 -5.14
N ALA A 88 -7.02 8.68 -5.69
CA ALA A 88 -7.19 9.31 -6.99
C ALA A 88 -6.70 8.39 -8.13
N ILE A 89 -7.38 8.47 -9.27
CA ILE A 89 -6.92 7.88 -10.53
C ILE A 89 -6.63 9.02 -11.50
N GLN A 90 -5.39 9.10 -11.98
CA GLN A 90 -5.00 10.04 -13.03
C GLN A 90 -4.88 9.29 -14.35
N ILE A 91 -5.67 9.70 -15.33
CA ILE A 91 -5.73 9.06 -16.66
C ILE A 91 -5.06 10.02 -17.66
N SER A 92 -4.10 9.54 -18.43
CA SER A 92 -3.51 10.33 -19.52
C SER A 92 -4.45 10.38 -20.73
N GLU A 93 -4.47 11.49 -21.50
CA GLU A 93 -5.41 11.70 -22.61
C GLU A 93 -5.27 10.68 -23.77
N LYS A 94 -4.13 9.98 -23.85
CA LYS A 94 -3.87 8.92 -24.83
C LYS A 94 -4.01 7.52 -24.25
N ALA A 95 -4.57 7.39 -23.05
CA ALA A 95 -4.55 6.15 -22.30
C ALA A 95 -5.43 5.08 -22.94
N ASP A 96 -4.79 4.12 -23.59
CA ASP A 96 -5.45 2.95 -24.15
C ASP A 96 -5.57 1.88 -23.05
N LYS A 97 -5.98 2.28 -21.82
CA LYS A 97 -6.15 1.51 -20.56
C LYS A 97 -5.27 0.24 -20.41
N LYS A 98 -4.01 0.27 -20.83
CA LYS A 98 -3.19 -0.96 -20.93
C LYS A 98 -2.17 -1.04 -19.83
N ILE A 99 -1.76 0.10 -19.29
CA ILE A 99 -0.71 0.17 -18.28
C ILE A 99 -1.20 1.01 -17.10
N MET A 100 -1.08 0.46 -15.90
CA MET A 100 -1.26 1.20 -14.66
C MET A 100 0.09 1.29 -13.93
N ARG A 101 0.41 2.47 -13.41
CA ARG A 101 1.58 2.72 -12.54
C ARG A 101 1.09 3.13 -11.16
N TYR A 102 1.65 2.52 -10.14
CA TYR A 102 1.27 2.75 -8.76
C TYR A 102 2.48 2.58 -7.86
N LYS A 103 2.62 3.43 -6.85
CA LYS A 103 3.63 3.28 -5.82
C LYS A 103 2.98 2.83 -4.53
N ILE A 104 3.46 1.71 -3.97
CA ILE A 104 2.84 1.06 -2.81
C ILE A 104 2.82 2.02 -1.63
N GLY A 105 1.62 2.29 -1.11
CA GLY A 105 1.37 3.19 0.02
C GLY A 105 0.90 4.59 -0.40
N GLU A 106 0.98 4.95 -1.68
CA GLU A 106 0.43 6.22 -2.18
C GLU A 106 -1.06 6.09 -2.48
N ARG A 107 -1.80 7.20 -2.47
CA ARG A 107 -3.25 7.22 -2.76
C ARG A 107 -3.54 7.74 -4.17
N ILE A 108 -2.61 7.53 -5.10
CA ILE A 108 -2.77 7.90 -6.51
C ILE A 108 -2.25 6.79 -7.41
N ALA A 109 -3.03 6.43 -8.41
CA ALA A 109 -2.64 5.54 -9.49
C ALA A 109 -2.71 6.27 -10.84
N TYR A 110 -1.76 5.98 -11.72
CA TYR A 110 -1.69 6.57 -13.06
C TYR A 110 -2.06 5.50 -14.10
N VAL A 111 -2.93 5.84 -15.04
CA VAL A 111 -3.38 4.94 -16.12
C VAL A 111 -3.02 5.54 -17.47
N GLU A 112 -2.32 4.74 -18.28
CA GLU A 112 -1.73 5.05 -19.59
C GLU A 112 -2.09 3.97 -20.63
#